data_AF-A0A7C1DCG0-F1
#
_entry.id   AF-A0A7C1DCG0-F1
#
_cell.length_a   1.000
_cell.length_b   1.000
_cell.length_c   1.000
_cell.angle_alpha   90.00
_cell.angle_beta   90.00
_cell.angle_gamma   90.00
#
_symmetry.space_group_name_H-M   'P 1'
#
loop_
_entity.id
_entity.type
_entity.pdbx_description
1 polymer ?
#
loop_
_entity_poly.entity_id
_entity_poly.type
_entity_poly.pdbx_seq_one_letter_code
_entity_poly.pdbx_strand_id
1 'polypeptide(L)'
;MIVAAMLVLAAGVRLFGAWCWRFNLNLDSGVVALMAKHMAEGGSLPVFFYGQAYMGSLEPAVSAFFCKVFGVTGFAVNLGTVFFSLLLVLVVYFWARDIGGYKAGIASAVFCIIVGPEKYSNTLKTFDISSSLL
;
A
#
# COMPACT_ATOMS: atom_id res chain seq x y z
N MET A 1 -23.32 8.11 -5.13
CA MET A 1 -23.23 6.72 -5.66
C MET A 1 -21.97 6.51 -6.50
N ILE A 2 -21.71 7.30 -7.53
CA ILE A 2 -20.55 7.12 -8.43
C ILE A 2 -19.20 7.19 -7.69
N VAL A 3 -18.98 8.18 -6.83
CA VAL A 3 -17.74 8.32 -6.06
C VAL A 3 -17.51 7.13 -5.11
N ALA A 4 -18.55 6.63 -4.46
CA ALA A 4 -18.47 5.45 -3.61
C ALA A 4 -18.10 4.20 -4.43
N ALA A 5 -18.70 4.01 -5.61
CA ALA A 5 -18.32 2.92 -6.51
C ALA A 5 -16.86 3.01 -6.96
N MET A 6 -16.35 4.22 -7.23
CA MET A 6 -14.94 4.43 -7.58
C MET A 6 -14.00 4.11 -6.42
N LEU A 7 -14.34 4.49 -5.19
CA LEU A 7 -13.54 4.16 -4.01
C LEU A 7 -13.53 2.65 -3.75
N VAL A 8 -14.67 1.98 -3.95
CA VAL A 8 -14.76 0.51 -3.86
C VAL A 8 -13.89 -0.15 -4.92
N LEU A 9 -13.92 0.32 -6.17
CA LEU A 9 -13.03 -0.16 -7.23
C LEU A 9 -11.55 0.11 -6.89
N ALA A 10 -11.23 1.31 -6.41
CA ALA A 10 -9.88 1.69 -6.00
C ALA A 10 -9.35 0.78 -4.88
N ALA A 11 -10.20 0.45 -3.90
CA ALA A 11 -9.90 -0.47 -2.82
C ALA A 11 -9.75 -1.90 -3.34
N GLY A 12 -10.65 -2.37 -4.19
CA GLY A 12 -10.59 -3.71 -4.79
C GLY A 12 -9.28 -3.94 -5.55
N VAL A 13 -8.89 -3.00 -6.42
CA VAL A 13 -7.62 -3.08 -7.17
C VAL A 13 -6.41 -3.10 -6.23
N ARG A 14 -6.41 -2.29 -5.18
CA ARG A 14 -5.29 -2.21 -4.22
C ARG A 14 -5.20 -3.43 -3.32
N LEU A 15 -6.34 -3.98 -2.88
CA LEU A 15 -6.41 -5.21 -2.10
C LEU A 15 -5.97 -6.41 -2.93
N PHE A 16 -6.40 -6.49 -4.19
CA PHE A 16 -5.92 -7.49 -5.12
C PHE A 16 -4.40 -7.37 -5.33
N GLY A 17 -3.90 -6.15 -5.46
CA GLY A 17 -2.47 -5.87 -5.50
C GLY A 17 -1.71 -6.36 -4.28
N ALA A 18 -2.18 -6.01 -3.08
CA ALA A 18 -1.60 -6.45 -1.82
C ALA A 18 -1.57 -7.98 -1.70
N TRP A 19 -2.59 -8.66 -2.22
CA TRP A 19 -2.67 -10.11 -2.28
C TRP A 19 -1.62 -10.72 -3.20
N CYS A 20 -1.51 -10.23 -4.44
CA CYS A 20 -0.50 -10.66 -5.40
C CYS A 20 0.92 -10.42 -4.89
N TRP A 21 1.14 -9.33 -4.15
CA TRP A 21 2.44 -8.92 -3.64
C TRP A 21 2.78 -9.45 -2.25
N ARG A 22 2.03 -10.42 -1.70
CA ARG A 22 2.31 -10.91 -0.34
C ARG A 22 3.70 -11.55 -0.21
N PHE A 23 4.24 -12.09 -1.30
CA PHE A 23 5.54 -12.79 -1.33
C PHE A 23 6.64 -11.90 -1.91
N ASN A 24 6.53 -10.58 -1.74
CA ASN A 24 7.53 -9.67 -2.26
C ASN A 24 8.86 -9.80 -1.50
N LEU A 25 9.96 -9.88 -2.25
CA LEU A 25 11.32 -10.05 -1.74
C LEU A 25 12.15 -8.75 -1.81
N ASN A 26 11.53 -7.59 -2.03
CA ASN A 26 12.25 -6.34 -2.03
C ASN A 26 12.76 -6.03 -0.62
N LEU A 27 14.02 -5.61 -0.55
CA LEU A 27 14.70 -5.28 0.71
C LEU A 27 13.96 -4.17 1.49
N ASP A 28 13.46 -3.14 0.80
CA ASP A 28 12.70 -2.05 1.40
C ASP A 28 11.43 -2.54 2.10
N SER A 29 10.67 -3.43 1.43
CA SER A 29 9.47 -4.03 1.99
C SER A 29 9.79 -5.02 3.12
N GLY A 30 10.97 -5.66 3.08
CA GLY A 30 11.48 -6.49 4.17
C GLY A 30 11.74 -5.71 5.45
N VAL A 31 12.30 -4.50 5.34
CA VAL A 31 12.50 -3.61 6.49
C VAL A 31 11.16 -3.19 7.10
N VAL A 32 10.17 -2.81 6.28
CA VAL A 32 8.79 -2.49 6.74
C VAL A 32 8.18 -3.69 7.47
N ALA A 33 8.29 -4.89 6.89
CA ALA A 33 7.73 -6.11 7.48
C ALA A 33 8.39 -6.44 8.83
N LEU A 34 9.72 -6.27 8.93
CA LEU A 34 10.45 -6.48 10.18
C LEU A 34 10.03 -5.47 11.26
N MET A 35 9.92 -4.20 10.90
CA MET A 35 9.45 -3.14 11.81
C MET A 35 8.01 -3.43 12.27
N ALA A 36 7.12 -3.77 11.34
CA ALA A 36 5.73 -4.09 11.65
C ALA A 36 5.59 -5.30 12.56
N LYS A 37 6.39 -6.36 12.32
CA LYS A 37 6.48 -7.54 13.20
C LYS A 37 6.92 -7.14 14.62
N HIS A 38 8.02 -6.38 14.73
CA HIS A 38 8.56 -5.99 16.02
C HIS A 38 7.55 -5.13 16.83
N MET A 39 6.87 -4.19 16.18
CA MET A 39 5.80 -3.41 16.81
C MET A 39 4.58 -4.27 17.18
N ALA A 40 4.20 -5.24 16.35
CA ALA A 40 3.06 -6.12 16.61
C ALA A 40 3.31 -7.08 17.79
N GLU A 41 4.56 -7.53 17.97
CA GLU A 41 5.01 -8.40 19.08
C GLU A 41 5.15 -7.66 20.42
N GLY A 42 4.79 -6.36 20.48
CA GLY A 42 4.87 -5.55 21.69
C GLY A 42 6.24 -4.89 21.93
N GLY A 43 7.08 -4.84 20.90
CA GLY A 43 8.34 -4.12 20.94
C GLY A 43 8.17 -2.59 20.96
N SER A 44 9.29 -1.88 20.99
CA SER A 44 9.32 -0.42 20.93
C SER A 44 8.72 0.11 19.62
N LEU A 45 8.04 1.26 19.66
CA LEU A 45 7.59 2.01 18.49
C LEU A 45 8.69 3.00 18.07
N PRO A 46 9.62 2.63 17.17
CA PRO A 46 10.62 3.55 16.68
C PRO A 46 9.94 4.69 15.93
N VAL A 47 10.40 5.93 16.11
CA VAL A 47 9.91 7.09 15.33
C VAL A 47 10.50 7.09 13.91
N PHE A 48 11.72 6.57 13.77
CA PHE A 48 12.46 6.51 12.52
C PHE A 48 12.48 5.11 11.91
N PHE A 49 12.69 5.05 10.60
CA PHE A 49 12.92 3.81 9.89
C PHE A 49 14.22 3.11 10.33
N TYR A 50 14.23 1.78 10.27
CA TYR A 50 15.46 1.03 10.55
C TYR A 50 16.49 1.26 9.46
N GLY A 51 17.68 1.71 9.87
CA GLY A 51 18.79 2.05 8.97
C GLY A 51 18.70 3.43 8.33
N GLN A 52 17.63 4.21 8.58
CA GLN A 52 17.44 5.53 7.97
C GLN A 52 16.82 6.52 8.97
N ALA A 53 17.63 7.47 9.47
CA ALA A 53 17.22 8.46 10.46
C ALA A 53 16.41 9.64 9.89
N TYR A 54 15.98 9.58 8.63
CA TYR A 54 15.25 10.66 7.96
C TYR A 54 13.80 10.33 7.61
N MET A 55 13.43 9.04 7.56
CA MET A 55 12.07 8.60 7.23
C MET A 55 11.29 8.24 8.49
N GLY A 56 10.03 8.66 8.53
CA GLY A 56 9.13 8.36 9.64
C GLY A 56 8.60 6.92 9.60
N SER A 57 8.25 6.36 10.75
CA SER A 57 7.72 5.01 10.91
C SER A 57 6.19 4.89 10.80
N LEU A 58 5.53 5.93 10.28
CA LEU A 58 4.07 6.03 10.27
C LEU A 58 3.43 4.95 9.39
N GLU A 59 4.04 4.62 8.24
CA GLU A 59 3.61 3.48 7.41
C GLU A 59 3.75 2.14 8.16
N PRO A 60 4.94 1.74 8.66
CA PRO A 60 5.09 0.47 9.37
C PRO A 60 4.26 0.39 10.66
N ALA A 61 3.96 1.52 11.31
CA ALA A 61 3.07 1.54 12.48
C ALA A 61 1.63 1.14 12.12
N VAL A 62 1.09 1.64 10.99
CA VAL A 62 -0.23 1.22 10.51
C VAL A 62 -0.20 -0.24 10.02
N SER A 63 0.86 -0.65 9.33
CA SER A 63 1.06 -2.07 8.99
C SER A 63 1.14 -2.97 10.22
N ALA A 64 1.77 -2.52 11.31
CA ALA A 64 1.84 -3.26 12.58
C ALA A 64 0.45 -3.45 13.19
N PHE A 65 -0.40 -2.43 13.15
CA PHE A 65 -1.80 -2.55 13.60
C PHE A 65 -2.54 -3.64 12.83
N PHE A 66 -2.43 -3.67 11.51
CA PHE A 66 -3.04 -4.73 10.70
C PHE A 66 -2.41 -6.11 10.95
N CYS A 67 -1.09 -6.18 11.15
CA CYS A 67 -0.41 -7.43 11.53
C CYS A 67 -0.86 -7.94 12.90
N LYS A 68 -1.20 -7.05 13.85
CA LYS A 68 -1.72 -7.44 15.16
C LYS A 68 -3.13 -8.03 15.06
N VAL A 69 -3.95 -7.56 14.12
CA VAL A 69 -5.34 -8.01 13.92
C VAL A 69 -5.40 -9.29 13.06
N PHE A 70 -4.65 -9.35 11.97
CA PHE A 70 -4.71 -10.45 10.97
C PHE A 70 -3.56 -11.45 11.07
N GLY A 71 -2.60 -11.22 11.96
CA GLY A 71 -1.35 -11.98 12.06
C GLY A 71 -0.24 -11.41 11.18
N VAL A 72 1.01 -11.76 11.51
CA VAL A 72 2.21 -11.32 10.79
C VAL A 72 2.31 -12.06 9.46
N THR A 73 1.73 -11.48 8.42
CA THR A 73 1.76 -12.00 7.05
C THR A 73 2.14 -10.88 6.08
N GLY A 74 2.76 -11.21 4.93
CA GLY A 74 3.09 -10.20 3.92
C GLY A 74 1.86 -9.45 3.40
N PHE A 75 0.68 -10.09 3.41
CA PHE A 75 -0.58 -9.44 3.07
C PHE A 75 -0.98 -8.38 4.11
N ALA A 76 -0.90 -8.70 5.40
CA ALA A 76 -1.21 -7.77 6.48
C ALA A 76 -0.27 -6.56 6.49
N VAL A 77 1.02 -6.77 6.18
CA VAL A 77 2.00 -5.68 6.05
C VAL A 77 1.62 -4.73 4.90
N ASN A 78 1.29 -5.28 3.72
CA ASN A 78 0.89 -4.51 2.55
C ASN A 78 -0.41 -3.71 2.78
N LEU A 79 -1.24 -4.12 3.74
CA LEU A 79 -2.50 -3.46 4.07
C LEU A 79 -2.29 -2.03 4.60
N GLY A 80 -1.16 -1.75 5.26
CA GLY A 80 -0.79 -0.39 5.65
C GLY A 80 -0.56 0.52 4.44
N THR A 81 0.15 0.04 3.43
CA THR A 81 0.36 0.77 2.17
C THR A 81 -0.97 0.96 1.42
N VAL A 82 -1.86 -0.04 1.43
CA VAL A 82 -3.22 0.09 0.85
C VAL A 82 -4.00 1.20 1.55
N PHE A 83 -3.94 1.27 2.89
CA PHE A 83 -4.62 2.29 3.67
C PHE A 83 -4.16 3.71 3.29
N PHE A 84 -2.85 3.97 3.26
CA PHE A 84 -2.33 5.28 2.84
C PHE A 84 -2.66 5.61 1.40
N SER A 85 -2.62 4.62 0.51
CA SER A 85 -2.98 4.83 -0.89
C SER A 85 -4.46 5.23 -1.06
N LEU A 86 -5.36 4.64 -0.29
CA LEU A 86 -6.78 5.03 -0.29
C LEU A 86 -7.00 6.41 0.32
N LEU A 87 -6.31 6.71 1.42
CA LEU A 87 -6.33 8.04 2.05
C LEU A 87 -5.90 9.12 1.05
N LEU A 88 -4.83 8.86 0.28
CA LEU A 88 -4.35 9.78 -0.74
C LEU A 88 -5.39 10.03 -1.84
N VAL A 89 -6.07 8.99 -2.32
CA VAL A 89 -7.15 9.15 -3.32
C VAL A 89 -8.28 10.04 -2.77
N LEU A 90 -8.64 9.87 -1.50
CA LEU A 90 -9.67 10.70 -0.85
C LEU A 90 -9.22 12.16 -0.74
N VAL A 91 -8.00 12.41 -0.27
CA VAL A 91 -7.46 13.77 -0.14
C VAL A 91 -7.40 14.47 -1.49
N VAL A 92 -6.89 13.79 -2.52
CA VAL A 92 -6.82 14.34 -3.88
C VAL A 92 -8.21 14.60 -4.45
N TYR A 93 -9.17 13.71 -4.22
CA TYR A 93 -10.55 13.89 -4.64
C TYR A 93 -11.17 15.16 -4.03
N PHE A 94 -11.06 15.34 -2.71
CA PHE A 94 -11.61 16.51 -2.02
C PHE A 94 -10.92 17.79 -2.48
N TRP A 95 -9.59 17.77 -2.61
CA TRP A 95 -8.83 18.92 -3.05
C TRP A 95 -9.20 19.34 -4.49
N ALA A 96 -9.26 18.38 -5.42
CA ALA A 96 -9.66 18.65 -6.80
C ALA A 96 -11.13 19.07 -6.92
N ARG A 97 -12.01 18.54 -6.06
CA ARG A 97 -13.41 18.95 -5.99
C ARG A 97 -13.56 20.41 -5.57
N ASP A 98 -12.78 20.85 -4.59
CA ASP A 98 -12.88 22.20 -4.06
C ASP A 98 -12.32 23.25 -5.05
N ILE A 99 -11.37 22.87 -5.90
CA ILE A 99 -10.80 23.76 -6.94
C ILE A 99 -11.63 23.77 -8.23
N GLY A 100 -11.94 22.60 -8.77
CA GLY A 100 -12.49 22.45 -10.13
C GLY A 100 -13.90 21.86 -10.16
N GLY A 101 -14.57 21.77 -9.01
CA GLY A 101 -15.89 21.19 -8.87
C GLY A 101 -15.92 19.66 -8.99
N TYR A 102 -17.13 19.11 -8.98
CA TYR A 102 -17.37 17.65 -8.91
C TYR A 102 -16.71 16.84 -10.03
N LYS A 103 -16.67 17.38 -11.26
CA LYS A 103 -16.06 16.69 -12.42
C LYS A 103 -14.54 16.56 -12.29
N ALA A 104 -13.86 17.59 -11.77
CA ALA A 104 -12.41 17.55 -11.54
C ALA A 104 -12.03 16.55 -10.43
N GLY A 105 -12.85 16.47 -9.37
CA GLY A 105 -12.72 15.43 -8.34
C GLY A 105 -12.79 14.03 -8.92
N ILE A 106 -13.77 13.75 -9.80
CA ILE A 106 -13.88 12.44 -10.45
C ILE A 106 -12.67 12.17 -11.36
N ALA A 107 -12.27 13.14 -12.20
CA ALA A 107 -11.16 12.95 -13.14
C ALA A 107 -9.85 12.60 -12.43
N SER A 108 -9.54 13.30 -11.33
CA SER A 108 -8.34 13.03 -10.52
C SER A 108 -8.40 11.66 -9.84
N ALA A 109 -9.56 11.27 -9.30
CA ALA A 109 -9.73 9.95 -8.69
C ALA A 109 -9.60 8.82 -9.72
N VAL A 110 -10.16 8.97 -10.92
CA VAL A 110 -9.95 8.00 -12.03
C VAL A 110 -8.46 7.90 -12.37
N PHE A 111 -7.77 9.04 -12.49
CA PHE A 111 -6.34 9.08 -12.80
C PHE A 111 -5.51 8.31 -11.76
N CYS A 112 -5.76 8.54 -10.46
CA CYS A 112 -5.07 7.82 -9.38
C CYS A 112 -5.39 6.31 -9.32
N ILE A 113 -6.49 5.86 -9.91
CA ILE A 113 -6.82 4.43 -10.02
C ILE A 113 -6.06 3.80 -11.19
N ILE A 114 -6.01 4.48 -12.34
CA ILE A 114 -5.41 3.96 -13.58
C ILE A 114 -3.88 3.97 -13.53
N VAL A 115 -3.25 4.97 -12.91
CA VAL A 115 -1.78 5.09 -12.86
C VAL A 115 -1.15 4.23 -11.75
N GLY A 116 -1.93 3.88 -10.72
CA GLY A 116 -1.46 3.03 -9.61
C GLY A 116 -0.91 1.62 -9.94
N PRO A 117 -1.30 0.91 -11.02
CA PRO A 117 -0.89 -0.47 -11.26
C PRO A 117 0.45 -0.68 -11.98
N GLU A 118 1.23 0.35 -12.34
CA GLU A 118 2.45 0.13 -13.16
C GLU A 118 3.43 -0.89 -12.57
N LYS A 119 3.48 -1.03 -11.24
CA LYS A 119 4.37 -1.98 -10.56
C LYS A 119 4.05 -3.46 -10.86
N TYR A 120 2.83 -3.83 -11.26
CA TYR A 120 2.45 -5.25 -11.45
C TYR A 120 3.14 -5.95 -12.64
N SER A 121 3.65 -5.17 -13.61
CA SER A 121 4.24 -5.72 -14.84
C SER A 121 5.60 -6.40 -14.64
N ASN A 122 6.37 -5.99 -13.62
CA ASN A 122 7.72 -6.49 -13.39
C ASN A 122 7.77 -7.79 -12.55
N THR A 123 6.70 -8.13 -11.83
CA THR A 123 6.61 -9.37 -11.04
C THR A 123 6.41 -10.61 -11.92
N LEU A 124 5.70 -10.47 -13.03
CA LEU A 124 5.51 -11.57 -13.99
C LEU A 124 6.84 -11.95 -14.66
N LYS A 125 7.74 -10.98 -14.87
CA LYS A 125 9.08 -11.23 -15.44
C LYS A 125 10.02 -11.94 -14.47
N THR A 126 9.87 -11.75 -13.16
CA THR A 126 10.73 -12.40 -12.16
C THR A 126 10.35 -13.86 -11.90
N PHE A 127 9.06 -14.21 -12.05
CA PHE A 127 8.63 -15.61 -12.02
C PHE A 127 9.21 -16.43 -13.18
N ASP A 128 9.33 -15.82 -14.37
CA ASP A 128 9.87 -16.48 -15.58
C ASP A 128 11.36 -16.84 -15.47
N ILE A 129 12.13 -16.04 -14.72
CA ILE A 129 13.57 -16.28 -14.49
C ILE A 129 13.79 -17.40 -13.45
N SER A 130 12.86 -17.59 -12.50
CA SER A 130 12.97 -18.66 -11.51
C SER A 130 12.66 -20.05 -12.08
N SER A 131 11.88 -20.15 -13.17
CA SER A 131 11.56 -21.40 -13.87
C SER A 131 12.61 -21.85 -14.88
N SER A 132 13.58 -21.00 -15.21
CA SER A 132 14.68 -21.31 -16.14
C SER A 132 15.97 -21.77 -15.43
N LEU A 133 15.92 -21.91 -14.10
CA LEU A 133 17.01 -22.37 -13.23
C LEU A 133 16.76 -23.74 -12.57
N LEU A 134 15.72 -24.46 -13.02
CA LEU A 134 15.46 -25.88 -12.73
C LEU A 134 15.52 -26.68 -14.04
#